data_AF-A0A1S8C5V0-F1
#
_entry.id   AF-A0A1S8C5V0-F1
#
_cell.length_a   1.000
_cell.length_b   1.000
_cell.length_c   1.000
_cell.angle_alpha   90.00
_cell.angle_beta   90.00
_cell.angle_gamma   90.00
#
_symmetry.space_group_name_H-M   'P 1'
#
loop_
_entity.id
_entity.type
_entity.pdbx_description
1 polymer ?
#
loop_
_entity_poly.entity_id
_entity_poly.type
_entity_poly.pdbx_seq_one_letter_code
_entity_poly.pdbx_strand_id
1 'polypeptide(L)'
;MDDEGTLVVRTSTQVPFLVRDELARVLGRDPAGVRVVAARVGGGFGGKQELLVEDVVALAALRLAERGDRRPVQLELTREEQFTAVPMRHPMRVSVAVGADADGRLTAMHVDVLSDTGATATTGPR
;
A
#
# COMPACT_ATOMS: atom_id res chain seq x y z
N MET A 1 -11.98 18.65 -1.65
CA MET A 1 -12.10 18.77 -3.12
C MET A 1 -11.65 20.17 -3.51
N ASP A 2 -10.93 20.32 -4.61
CA ASP A 2 -10.63 21.66 -5.17
C ASP A 2 -11.88 22.29 -5.81
N ASP A 3 -11.78 23.54 -6.23
CA ASP A 3 -12.92 24.35 -6.65
C ASP A 3 -13.65 23.74 -7.86
N GLU A 4 -12.94 22.98 -8.70
CA GLU A 4 -13.50 22.22 -9.83
C GLU A 4 -14.15 20.87 -9.45
N GLY A 5 -14.10 20.49 -8.17
CA GLY A 5 -14.71 19.26 -7.66
C GLY A 5 -13.81 18.02 -7.75
N THR A 6 -12.52 18.20 -8.04
CA THR A 6 -11.53 17.11 -8.06
C THR A 6 -11.23 16.66 -6.63
N LEU A 7 -11.16 15.35 -6.43
CA LEU A 7 -10.67 14.76 -5.19
C LEU A 7 -9.14 14.84 -5.17
N VAL A 8 -8.60 15.75 -4.37
CA VAL A 8 -7.15 15.92 -4.20
C VAL A 8 -6.70 15.20 -2.93
N VAL A 9 -5.80 14.22 -3.07
CA VAL A 9 -5.23 13.45 -1.96
C VAL A 9 -3.73 13.71 -1.90
N ARG A 10 -3.27 14.26 -0.78
CA ARG A 10 -1.84 14.39 -0.47
C ARG A 10 -1.46 13.25 0.45
N THR A 11 -0.58 12.35 0.01
CA THR A 11 -0.20 11.16 0.78
C THR A 11 1.30 10.88 0.69
N SER A 12 1.80 10.13 1.66
CA SER A 12 3.15 9.59 1.67
C SER A 12 3.14 8.22 0.96
N THR A 13 3.26 8.23 -0.37
CA THR A 13 3.20 7.02 -1.21
C THR A 13 4.39 6.94 -2.19
N GLN A 14 4.78 5.72 -2.55
CA GLN A 14 5.74 5.46 -3.63
C GLN A 14 5.06 5.28 -4.99
N VAL A 15 3.72 5.13 -5.01
CA VAL A 15 2.95 4.74 -6.20
C VAL A 15 1.74 5.64 -6.43
N PRO A 16 1.92 6.96 -6.59
CA PRO A 16 0.80 7.92 -6.64
C PRO A 16 -0.22 7.63 -7.75
N PHE A 17 0.22 7.10 -8.89
CA PHE A 17 -0.69 6.73 -9.99
C PHE A 17 -1.52 5.48 -9.66
N LEU A 18 -0.91 4.47 -9.00
CA LEU A 18 -1.64 3.30 -8.52
C LEU A 18 -2.68 3.71 -7.48
N VAL A 19 -2.29 4.56 -6.51
CA VAL A 19 -3.22 5.09 -5.50
C VAL A 19 -4.38 5.84 -6.18
N ARG A 20 -4.12 6.64 -7.21
CA ARG A 20 -5.17 7.33 -7.97
C ARG A 20 -6.15 6.33 -8.58
N ASP A 21 -5.62 5.32 -9.26
CA ASP A 21 -6.44 4.35 -9.99
C ASP A 21 -7.27 3.48 -9.03
N GLU A 22 -6.68 3.07 -7.91
CA GLU A 22 -7.39 2.33 -6.87
C GLU A 22 -8.46 3.20 -6.18
N LEU A 23 -8.16 4.47 -5.84
CA LEU A 23 -9.14 5.39 -5.29
C LEU A 23 -10.32 5.63 -6.26
N ALA A 24 -10.02 5.85 -7.53
CA ALA A 24 -11.05 6.01 -8.56
C ALA A 24 -11.94 4.76 -8.63
N ARG A 25 -11.33 3.58 -8.63
CA ARG A 25 -12.04 2.29 -8.65
C ARG A 25 -12.92 2.07 -7.42
N VAL A 26 -12.37 2.20 -6.21
CA VAL A 26 -13.10 1.88 -4.97
C VAL A 26 -14.16 2.93 -4.61
N LEU A 27 -13.97 4.18 -5.05
CA LEU A 27 -14.94 5.27 -4.82
C LEU A 27 -15.92 5.46 -5.99
N GLY A 28 -15.82 4.66 -7.05
CA GLY A 28 -16.70 4.77 -8.23
C GLY A 28 -16.57 6.10 -8.97
N ARG A 29 -15.35 6.61 -9.12
CA ARG A 29 -15.05 7.91 -9.76
C ARG A 29 -14.26 7.74 -11.06
N ASP A 30 -14.40 8.72 -11.95
CA ASP A 30 -13.49 8.88 -13.08
C ASP A 30 -12.07 9.19 -12.56
N PRO A 31 -11.03 8.47 -13.01
CA PRO A 31 -9.64 8.79 -12.68
C PRO A 31 -9.24 10.25 -12.94
N ALA A 32 -9.83 10.92 -13.93
CA ALA A 32 -9.61 12.34 -14.22
C ALA A 32 -10.09 13.26 -13.08
N GLY A 33 -11.07 12.80 -12.28
CA GLY A 33 -11.59 13.49 -11.10
C GLY A 33 -10.82 13.19 -9.81
N VAL A 34 -9.70 12.47 -9.88
CA VAL A 34 -8.86 12.11 -8.73
C VAL A 34 -7.41 12.55 -8.98
N ARG A 35 -6.84 13.31 -8.05
CA ARG A 35 -5.46 13.78 -8.11
C ARG A 35 -4.71 13.38 -6.85
N VAL A 36 -3.70 12.52 -7.01
CA VAL A 36 -2.81 12.11 -5.93
C VAL A 36 -1.49 12.87 -6.02
N VAL A 37 -1.10 13.51 -4.92
CA VAL A 37 0.14 14.27 -4.81
C VAL A 37 1.04 13.62 -3.77
N ALA A 38 2.14 13.03 -4.24
CA ALA A 38 3.23 12.55 -3.40
C ALA A 38 4.30 13.64 -3.32
N ALA A 39 4.43 14.28 -2.15
CA ALA A 39 5.50 15.25 -1.88
C ALA A 39 6.78 14.54 -1.43
N ARG A 40 7.64 15.20 -0.63
CA ARG A 40 8.79 14.53 -0.01
C ARG A 40 8.30 13.39 0.91
N VAL A 41 8.78 12.18 0.66
CA VAL A 41 8.41 10.97 1.40
C VAL A 41 9.51 10.60 2.40
N GLY A 42 9.17 10.51 3.69
CA GLY A 42 10.10 10.15 4.77
C GLY A 42 10.44 8.65 4.82
N GLY A 43 10.86 8.06 3.70
CA GLY A 43 11.14 6.63 3.57
C GLY A 43 9.90 5.78 3.24
N GLY A 44 10.14 4.61 2.63
CA GLY A 44 9.09 3.69 2.18
C GLY A 44 9.46 2.22 2.32
N PHE A 45 10.64 1.81 1.83
CA PHE A 45 11.18 0.45 1.98
C PHE A 45 10.21 -0.67 1.56
N GLY A 46 9.30 -0.37 0.63
CA GLY A 46 8.26 -1.28 0.14
C GLY A 46 6.89 -1.09 0.81
N GLY A 47 6.85 -0.55 2.03
CA GLY A 47 5.60 -0.36 2.79
C GLY A 47 4.71 0.79 2.32
N LYS A 48 4.98 1.37 1.14
CA LYS A 48 4.21 2.48 0.53
C LYS A 48 3.93 2.23 -0.95
N GLN A 49 3.86 0.95 -1.33
CA GLN A 49 3.67 0.50 -2.71
C GLN A 49 2.23 0.07 -3.03
N GLU A 50 1.28 0.36 -2.15
CA GLU A 50 -0.15 0.10 -2.34
C GLU A 50 -1.00 1.20 -1.69
N LEU A 51 -2.32 1.10 -1.83
CA LEU A 51 -3.31 1.92 -1.14
C LEU A 51 -3.43 1.44 0.32
N LEU A 52 -3.25 2.33 1.30
CA LEU A 52 -3.20 1.95 2.72
C LEU A 52 -4.35 2.53 3.53
N VAL A 53 -4.49 3.85 3.50
CA VAL A 53 -5.48 4.59 4.31
C VAL A 53 -6.13 5.73 3.54
N GLU A 54 -5.67 5.98 2.32
CA GLU A 54 -6.11 7.10 1.50
C GLU A 54 -7.60 7.01 1.16
N ASP A 55 -8.14 5.80 1.02
CA ASP A 55 -9.56 5.54 0.77
C ASP A 55 -10.45 5.97 1.94
N VAL A 56 -10.06 5.68 3.18
CA VAL A 56 -10.79 6.10 4.38
C VAL A 56 -10.84 7.62 4.46
N VAL A 57 -9.69 8.28 4.25
CA VAL A 57 -9.59 9.75 4.28
C VAL A 57 -10.38 10.38 3.13
N ALA A 58 -10.27 9.83 1.92
CA ALA A 58 -10.99 10.29 0.76
C ALA A 58 -12.50 10.14 0.95
N LEU A 59 -12.97 8.98 1.42
CA LEU A 59 -14.38 8.73 1.69
C LEU A 59 -14.91 9.73 2.72
N ALA A 60 -14.20 9.95 3.83
CA ALA A 60 -14.60 10.93 4.84
C ALA A 60 -14.72 12.35 4.24
N ALA A 61 -13.75 12.77 3.43
CA ALA A 61 -13.79 14.07 2.76
C ALA A 61 -14.99 14.19 1.80
N LEU A 62 -15.32 13.13 1.05
CA LEU A 62 -16.48 13.10 0.17
C LEU A 62 -17.80 13.17 0.96
N ARG A 63 -17.92 12.44 2.07
CA ARG A 63 -19.10 12.47 2.93
C ARG A 63 -19.35 13.83 3.58
N LEU A 64 -18.29 14.55 3.94
CA LEU A 64 -18.43 15.93 4.42
C LEU A 64 -18.90 16.85 3.30
N ALA A 65 -18.31 16.72 2.10
CA ALA A 65 -18.69 17.53 0.95
C ALA A 65 -20.16 17.32 0.54
N GLU A 66 -20.67 16.09 0.60
CA GLU A 66 -22.11 15.77 0.40
C GLU A 66 -23.03 16.52 1.38
N ARG A 67 -22.51 16.90 2.56
CA ARG A 67 -23.24 17.66 3.59
C ARG A 67 -22.99 19.17 3.49
N GLY A 68 -22.30 19.63 2.45
CA GLY A 68 -21.93 21.03 2.26
C GLY A 68 -20.69 21.48 3.04
N ASP A 69 -19.98 20.57 3.71
CA ASP A 69 -18.73 20.87 4.42
C ASP A 69 -17.52 20.47 3.58
N ARG A 70 -16.79 21.46 3.07
CA ARG A 70 -15.62 21.24 2.19
C ARG A 70 -14.28 21.24 2.93
N ARG A 71 -14.28 21.13 4.25
CA ARG A 71 -13.03 21.13 5.04
C ARG A 71 -12.10 19.98 4.63
N PRO A 72 -10.77 20.18 4.67
CA PRO A 72 -9.81 19.10 4.52
C PRO A 72 -9.93 18.06 5.64
N VAL A 73 -9.67 16.80 5.29
CA VAL A 73 -9.56 15.68 6.24
C VAL A 73 -8.11 15.19 6.23
N GLN A 74 -7.54 14.96 7.41
CA GLN A 74 -6.18 14.46 7.58
C GLN A 74 -6.21 13.26 8.53
N LEU A 75 -5.44 12.23 8.18
CA LEU A 75 -5.13 11.10 9.03
C LEU A 75 -3.61 10.95 9.07
N GLU A 76 -3.05 10.93 10.27
CA GLU A 76 -1.65 10.65 10.53
C GLU A 76 -1.59 9.49 11.49
N LEU A 77 -1.05 8.36 11.03
CA LEU A 77 -0.87 7.19 11.87
C LEU A 77 0.22 7.47 12.90
N THR A 78 -0.07 7.17 14.16
CA THR A 78 0.94 7.06 15.21
C THR A 78 1.94 5.96 14.86
N ARG A 79 3.08 5.95 15.57
CA ARG A 79 4.10 4.90 15.36
C ARG A 79 3.55 3.50 15.65
N GLU A 80 2.67 3.36 16.64
CA GLU A 80 2.04 2.10 16.98
C GLU A 80 1.08 1.64 15.89
N GLU A 81 0.21 2.52 15.41
CA GLU A 81 -0.71 2.23 14.30
C GLU A 81 0.05 1.87 13.01
N GLN A 82 1.21 2.48 12.75
CA GLN A 82 2.04 2.08 11.63
C GLN A 82 2.52 0.63 11.70
N PHE A 83 2.61 0.02 12.89
CA PHE A 83 3.00 -1.39 13.01
C PHE A 83 1.82 -2.36 13.07
N THR A 84 0.61 -1.86 13.33
CA THR A 84 -0.57 -2.70 13.58
C THR A 84 -1.65 -2.57 12.51
N ALA A 85 -1.70 -1.46 11.78
CA ALA A 85 -2.77 -1.14 10.83
C ALA A 85 -2.37 -1.26 9.35
N VAL A 86 -1.06 -1.30 9.04
CA VAL A 86 -0.58 -1.40 7.65
C VAL A 86 0.31 -2.63 7.45
N PRO A 87 0.43 -3.14 6.21
CA PRO A 87 1.20 -4.35 5.92
C PRO A 87 2.67 -4.24 6.31
N MET A 88 3.21 -5.38 6.74
CA MET A 88 4.61 -5.58 7.09
C MET A 88 5.21 -6.70 6.25
N ARG A 89 6.51 -6.92 6.37
CA ARG A 89 7.20 -8.02 5.68
C ARG A 89 6.55 -9.37 6.03
N HIS A 90 6.25 -10.15 5.00
CA HIS A 90 5.76 -11.52 5.14
C HIS A 90 6.70 -12.38 5.98
N PRO A 91 6.22 -13.02 7.06
CA PRO A 91 6.97 -14.08 7.70
C PRO A 91 7.06 -15.28 6.77
N MET A 92 8.25 -15.88 6.70
CA MET A 92 8.52 -17.01 5.81
C MET A 92 9.09 -18.18 6.60
N ARG A 93 8.63 -19.39 6.28
CA ARG A 93 9.28 -20.64 6.67
C ARG A 93 9.97 -21.20 5.44
N VAL A 94 11.30 -21.26 5.49
CA VAL A 94 12.15 -21.69 4.38
C VAL A 94 12.90 -22.95 4.79
N SER A 95 12.74 -24.03 4.01
CA SER A 95 13.54 -25.26 4.14
C SER A 95 14.45 -25.40 2.93
N VAL A 96 15.74 -25.60 3.17
CA VAL A 96 16.75 -25.69 2.11
C VAL A 96 17.55 -26.98 2.29
N ALA A 97 17.63 -27.79 1.23
CA ALA A 97 18.56 -28.91 1.13
C ALA A 97 19.57 -28.63 0.01
N VAL A 98 20.86 -28.77 0.31
CA VAL A 98 21.94 -28.51 -0.65
C VAL A 98 22.84 -29.74 -0.72
N GLY A 99 23.14 -30.19 -1.94
CA GLY A 99 24.13 -31.25 -2.20
C GLY A 99 25.46 -30.64 -2.61
N ALA A 100 26.57 -31.23 -2.14
CA ALA A 100 27.92 -30.89 -2.55
C ALA A 100 28.72 -32.15 -2.89
N ASP A 101 29.67 -32.04 -3.83
CA ASP A 101 30.63 -33.10 -4.11
C ASP A 101 31.78 -33.13 -3.07
N ALA A 102 32.71 -34.08 -3.22
CA ALA A 102 33.84 -34.25 -2.30
C ALA A 102 34.84 -33.08 -2.33
N ASP A 103 34.88 -32.30 -3.42
CA ASP A 103 35.70 -31.10 -3.55
C ASP A 103 34.99 -29.86 -2.97
N GLY A 104 33.78 -30.03 -2.43
CA GLY A 104 32.97 -28.97 -1.83
C GLY A 104 32.19 -28.13 -2.84
N ARG A 105 32.09 -28.54 -4.11
CA ARG A 105 31.28 -27.83 -5.12
C ARG A 105 29.82 -28.17 -4.91
N LEU A 106 28.95 -27.17 -4.85
CA LEU A 106 27.51 -27.37 -4.77
C LEU A 106 26.99 -27.96 -6.09
N THR A 107 26.22 -29.05 -6.02
CA THR A 107 25.74 -29.80 -7.19
C THR A 107 24.23 -29.85 -7.31
N ALA A 108 23.50 -29.66 -6.21
CA ALA A 108 22.03 -29.66 -6.20
C ALA A 108 21.50 -28.73 -5.10
N MET A 109 20.31 -28.19 -5.32
CA MET A 109 19.58 -27.41 -4.32
C MET A 109 18.08 -27.70 -4.44
N HIS A 110 17.43 -27.96 -3.32
CA HIS A 110 15.98 -28.04 -3.19
C HIS A 110 15.54 -27.01 -2.15
N VAL A 111 14.52 -26.21 -2.49
CA VAL A 111 14.00 -25.14 -1.64
C VAL A 111 12.49 -25.29 -1.53
N ASP A 112 12.00 -25.35 -0.31
CA ASP A 112 10.57 -25.27 0.03
C ASP A 112 10.34 -23.96 0.81
N VAL A 113 9.39 -23.15 0.35
CA VAL A 113 9.09 -21.82 0.94
C VAL A 113 7.60 -21.70 1.18
N LEU A 114 7.24 -21.47 2.45
CA LEU A 114 5.95 -20.97 2.85
C LEU A 114 6.07 -19.48 3.21
N SER A 115 5.34 -18.62 2.51
CA SER A 115 5.24 -17.18 2.83
C SER A 115 3.83 -16.85 3.28
N ASP A 116 3.69 -16.33 4.50
CA ASP A 116 2.39 -15.94 5.04
C ASP A 116 2.04 -14.50 4.61
N THR A 117 0.99 -14.35 3.80
CA THR A 117 0.52 -13.06 3.30
C THR A 117 -0.43 -12.34 4.26
N GLY A 118 -0.79 -12.97 5.38
CA GLY A 118 -1.79 -12.45 6.30
C GLY A 118 -3.19 -12.46 5.70
N ALA A 119 -4.04 -11.54 6.14
CA ALA A 119 -5.47 -11.53 5.82
C ALA A 119 -5.79 -11.18 4.36
N THR A 120 -4.88 -10.51 3.65
CA THR A 120 -5.05 -10.14 2.23
C THR A 120 -3.75 -10.40 1.48
N ALA A 121 -3.82 -10.62 0.17
CA ALA A 121 -2.63 -10.97 -0.60
C ALA A 121 -1.55 -9.87 -0.61
N THR A 122 -1.92 -8.59 -0.43
CA THR A 122 -1.02 -7.42 -0.55
C THR A 122 -0.09 -7.53 -1.79
N THR A 123 1.23 -7.59 -1.58
CA THR A 123 2.27 -7.79 -2.61
C THR A 123 2.62 -9.27 -2.86
N GLY A 124 1.95 -10.19 -2.17
CA GLY A 124 1.99 -11.62 -2.47
C GLY A 124 1.35 -11.94 -3.83
N PRO A 125 1.70 -13.10 -4.42
CA PRO A 125 1.11 -13.54 -5.68
C PRO A 125 -0.41 -13.73 -5.56
N ARG A 126 -1.11 -13.45 -6.66
CA ARG A 126 -2.56 -13.67 -6.81
C ARG A 126 -2.84 -15.01 -7.48
#